data_AF-L0A909-F1
#
_entry.id   AF-L0A909-F1
#
_cell.length_a   1.000
_cell.length_b   1.000
_cell.length_c   1.000
_cell.angle_alpha   90.00
_cell.angle_beta   90.00
_cell.angle_gamma   90.00
#
_symmetry.space_group_name_H-M   'P 1'
#
loop_
_entity.id
_entity.type
_entity.pdbx_description
1 polymer ?
#
loop_
_entity_poly.entity_id
_entity_poly.type
_entity_poly.pdbx_seq_one_letter_code
_entity_poly.pdbx_strand_id
1 'polypeptide(L)'
;MTSRPALITVLLTATLLGQTAAQQQSVLSGRTNGVAWTLYGPGPLPNLSAQSSQLRLSAPPQATVLGAKYQQDAQNALLVYRQNAPLRTTFDFHDQQLRAQGFTRSNMNLTGNDARASYTRNGSSLQLTLTHSDTTHNVYRAQLELSELTSLNATNTSRDASAAPGNALLSDEGNTDRLGYLVFGPVALDNLQRDEKVIRLSVPQGATLVDAQKEDEDIRLSFRSTQTLAQITEFYSRQFQAQGFERMPSTAANEPQKTGATFSRTNTRNRIEWTAEREENGTYQLLFNFEGARDGNTVSGQERGVPFANTTPSQNTEAAPLYSHEMNGLRYDLYGPDFRMDTLTRDEQRVRLAVPPSATNIDRPALIDNDVTLEFASPQPLREVFDHYDRQFRQQGFSQVSGQLTESATEIIARYARGDRTVRFTVERETGTPARYVVTLDFTP
;
A
#
# COMPACT_ATOMS: atom_id res chain seq x y z
N MET A 1 45.79 -71.49 15.05
CA MET A 1 45.57 -70.97 13.68
C MET A 1 44.63 -69.78 13.76
N THR A 2 44.93 -68.78 12.95
CA THR A 2 44.53 -67.37 13.03
C THR A 2 43.06 -67.08 12.81
N SER A 3 42.46 -66.22 13.65
CA SER A 3 41.30 -65.40 13.27
C SER A 3 41.45 -63.98 13.84
N ARG A 4 41.61 -63.02 12.92
CA ARG A 4 41.59 -61.57 13.18
C ARG A 4 40.14 -61.10 13.16
N PRO A 5 39.68 -60.20 14.05
CA PRO A 5 38.48 -59.41 13.79
C PRO A 5 38.83 -58.26 12.82
N ALA A 6 38.01 -58.13 11.77
CA ALA A 6 38.10 -57.04 10.81
C ALA A 6 37.65 -55.73 11.45
N LEU A 7 38.51 -54.70 11.38
CA LEU A 7 38.16 -53.31 11.61
C LEU A 7 37.31 -52.82 10.43
N ILE A 8 36.01 -52.69 10.62
CA ILE A 8 35.13 -51.96 9.70
C ILE A 8 35.32 -50.47 10.01
N THR A 9 36.10 -49.80 9.17
CA THR A 9 36.19 -48.34 9.15
C THR A 9 34.98 -47.82 8.37
N VAL A 10 33.99 -47.28 9.07
CA VAL A 10 32.89 -46.55 8.42
C VAL A 10 33.40 -45.13 8.13
N LEU A 11 33.77 -44.86 6.88
CA LEU A 11 33.92 -43.49 6.39
C LEU A 11 32.52 -42.85 6.33
N LEU A 12 32.13 -42.12 7.38
CA LEU A 12 31.06 -41.12 7.24
C LEU A 12 31.60 -39.96 6.42
N THR A 13 31.37 -40.00 5.12
CA THR A 13 31.43 -38.80 4.28
C THR A 13 30.19 -37.98 4.62
N ALA A 14 30.35 -37.03 5.54
CA ALA A 14 29.36 -35.98 5.77
C ALA A 14 29.33 -35.11 4.52
N THR A 15 28.41 -35.40 3.61
CA THR A 15 28.00 -34.46 2.57
C THR A 15 27.49 -33.20 3.26
N LEU A 16 28.32 -32.15 3.24
CA LEU A 16 27.91 -30.76 3.42
C LEU A 16 26.84 -30.46 2.37
N LEU A 17 25.58 -30.70 2.73
CA LEU A 17 24.45 -30.11 2.03
C LEU A 17 24.62 -28.61 2.19
N GLY A 18 25.06 -27.96 1.11
CA GLY A 18 25.02 -26.51 0.99
C GLY A 18 23.59 -26.07 1.28
N GLN A 19 23.40 -25.40 2.43
CA GLN A 19 22.18 -24.68 2.72
C GLN A 19 22.04 -23.59 1.66
N THR A 20 21.24 -23.87 0.64
CA THR A 20 20.63 -22.83 -0.19
C THR A 20 19.93 -21.86 0.76
N ALA A 21 20.36 -20.60 0.75
CA ALA A 21 19.81 -19.55 1.59
C ALA A 21 18.28 -19.52 1.41
N ALA A 22 17.55 -20.00 2.42
CA ALA A 22 16.09 -19.99 2.42
C ALA A 22 15.63 -18.54 2.23
N GLN A 23 14.85 -18.29 1.17
CA GLN A 23 14.29 -16.97 0.90
C GLN A 23 13.45 -16.53 2.09
N GLN A 24 13.81 -15.37 2.64
CA GLN A 24 13.28 -14.91 3.90
C GLN A 24 11.88 -14.32 3.71
N GLN A 25 10.88 -14.95 4.31
CA GLN A 25 9.48 -14.58 4.15
C GLN A 25 9.17 -13.25 4.84
N SER A 26 8.51 -12.33 4.13
CA SER A 26 7.95 -11.11 4.71
C SER A 26 6.76 -11.45 5.61
N VAL A 27 6.72 -10.89 6.82
CA VAL A 27 5.63 -11.06 7.79
C VAL A 27 4.72 -9.83 7.79
N LEU A 28 5.31 -8.63 7.67
CA LEU A 28 4.57 -7.38 7.60
C LEU A 28 5.41 -6.34 6.86
N SER A 29 4.78 -5.53 6.02
CA SER A 29 5.42 -4.42 5.33
C SER A 29 4.52 -3.19 5.32
N GLY A 30 5.12 -2.02 5.20
CA GLY A 30 4.38 -0.77 5.10
C GLY A 30 5.26 0.41 4.69
N ARG A 31 4.69 1.60 4.76
CA ARG A 31 5.38 2.89 4.62
C ARG A 31 4.94 3.81 5.75
N THR A 32 5.90 4.57 6.29
CA THR A 32 5.66 5.63 7.26
C THR A 32 6.48 6.84 6.85
N ASN A 33 5.85 8.01 6.75
CA ASN A 33 6.49 9.26 6.33
C ASN A 33 7.34 9.12 5.04
N GLY A 34 6.83 8.38 4.06
CA GLY A 34 7.52 8.13 2.79
C GLY A 34 8.57 7.01 2.81
N VAL A 35 9.00 6.53 3.98
CA VAL A 35 10.00 5.46 4.11
C VAL A 35 9.35 4.09 4.11
N ALA A 36 9.79 3.21 3.19
CA ALA A 36 9.34 1.82 3.14
C ALA A 36 10.00 1.00 4.24
N TRP A 37 9.24 0.10 4.85
CA TRP A 37 9.74 -0.80 5.87
C TRP A 37 9.16 -2.22 5.75
N THR A 38 9.93 -3.22 6.16
CA THR A 38 9.50 -4.63 6.16
C THR A 38 10.07 -5.39 7.36
N LEU A 39 9.18 -6.13 8.02
CA LEU A 39 9.45 -7.09 9.07
C LEU A 39 9.41 -8.51 8.47
N TYR A 40 10.48 -9.28 8.68
CA TYR A 40 10.65 -10.61 8.13
C TYR A 40 10.59 -11.69 9.21
N GLY A 41 10.36 -12.92 8.75
CA GLY A 41 10.47 -14.13 9.54
C GLY A 41 11.90 -14.38 10.06
N PRO A 42 12.09 -15.44 10.86
CA PRO A 42 13.37 -15.79 11.47
C PRO A 42 14.50 -15.92 10.43
N GLY A 43 15.66 -15.33 10.70
CA GLY A 43 16.86 -15.54 9.89
C GLY A 43 17.70 -14.28 9.67
N PRO A 44 18.92 -14.42 9.13
CA PRO A 44 19.73 -13.27 8.71
C PRO A 44 19.17 -12.63 7.44
N LEU A 45 19.12 -11.29 7.38
CA LEU A 45 18.72 -10.56 6.19
C LEU A 45 19.88 -10.44 5.19
N PRO A 46 19.75 -10.95 3.96
CA PRO A 46 20.76 -10.74 2.94
C PRO A 46 20.70 -9.29 2.42
N ASN A 47 21.85 -8.79 1.96
CA ASN A 47 21.99 -7.50 1.27
C ASN A 47 21.50 -6.29 2.08
N LEU A 48 21.72 -6.29 3.40
CA LEU A 48 21.55 -5.07 4.20
C LEU A 48 22.61 -4.06 3.78
N SER A 49 22.16 -2.85 3.42
CA SER A 49 23.04 -1.79 2.92
C SER A 49 22.62 -0.43 3.45
N ALA A 50 23.61 0.40 3.76
CA ALA A 50 23.45 1.82 4.09
C ALA A 50 22.96 2.69 2.92
N GLN A 51 22.81 2.11 1.73
CA GLN A 51 22.21 2.75 0.55
C GLN A 51 20.76 2.34 0.33
N SER A 52 20.24 1.38 1.12
CA SER A 52 18.84 0.94 1.00
C SER A 52 17.88 2.06 1.37
N SER A 53 16.93 2.35 0.49
CA SER A 53 15.80 3.26 0.74
C SER A 53 14.70 2.63 1.61
N GLN A 54 14.85 1.34 1.94
CA GLN A 54 13.92 0.55 2.75
C GLN A 54 14.56 0.12 4.07
N LEU A 55 13.80 0.25 5.16
CA LEU A 55 14.12 -0.31 6.48
C LEU A 55 13.69 -1.78 6.55
N ARG A 56 14.60 -2.68 6.89
CA ARG A 56 14.34 -4.12 6.97
C ARG A 56 14.74 -4.63 8.36
N LEU A 57 13.87 -5.41 9.01
CA LEU A 57 14.17 -6.03 10.30
C LEU A 57 13.64 -7.46 10.31
N SER A 58 14.32 -8.40 10.93
CA SER A 58 13.85 -9.79 11.02
C SER A 58 13.92 -10.32 12.44
N ALA A 59 13.16 -11.38 12.73
CA ALA A 59 13.38 -12.11 13.97
C ALA A 59 14.71 -12.90 13.92
N PRO A 60 15.34 -13.19 15.06
CA PRO A 60 16.58 -13.98 15.08
C PRO A 60 16.41 -15.39 14.49
N PRO A 61 17.48 -16.05 13.99
CA PRO A 61 17.39 -17.29 13.19
C PRO A 61 16.71 -18.49 13.87
N GLN A 62 16.69 -18.53 15.20
CA GLN A 62 16.05 -19.60 15.99
C GLN A 62 14.73 -19.16 16.63
N ALA A 63 14.22 -17.98 16.25
CA ALA A 63 12.97 -17.49 16.77
C ALA A 63 11.76 -18.20 16.13
N THR A 64 10.64 -18.20 16.83
CA THR A 64 9.33 -18.54 16.26
C THR A 64 8.48 -17.28 16.26
N VAL A 65 8.21 -16.72 15.08
CA VAL A 65 7.37 -15.53 14.95
C VAL A 65 5.94 -15.87 15.33
N LEU A 66 5.39 -15.12 16.28
CA LEU A 66 4.01 -15.27 16.76
C LEU A 66 3.06 -14.32 16.03
N GLY A 67 3.57 -13.18 15.55
CA GLY A 67 2.81 -12.23 14.77
C GLY A 67 3.55 -10.91 14.55
N ALA A 68 2.96 -10.06 13.73
CA ALA A 68 3.38 -8.68 13.55
C ALA A 68 2.15 -7.77 13.42
N LYS A 69 2.29 -6.50 13.81
CA LYS A 69 1.22 -5.52 13.73
C LYS A 69 1.80 -4.13 13.44
N TYR A 70 1.08 -3.33 12.66
CA TYR A 70 1.31 -1.89 12.55
C TYR A 70 0.21 -1.14 13.30
N GLN A 71 0.58 -0.13 14.08
CA GLN A 71 -0.32 0.79 14.75
C GLN A 71 -0.19 2.15 14.08
N GLN A 72 -1.16 2.50 13.23
CA GLN A 72 -1.09 3.72 12.41
C GLN A 72 -1.03 5.00 13.25
N ASP A 73 -1.87 5.12 14.29
CA ASP A 73 -1.94 6.33 15.13
C ASP A 73 -0.63 6.62 15.88
N ALA A 74 0.07 5.56 16.28
CA ALA A 74 1.35 5.66 16.97
C ALA A 74 2.56 5.51 16.05
N GLN A 75 2.32 5.29 14.75
CA GLN A 75 3.35 5.04 13.73
C GLN A 75 4.37 3.96 14.16
N ASN A 76 3.87 2.88 14.77
CA ASN A 76 4.68 1.83 15.37
C ASN A 76 4.53 0.50 14.62
N ALA A 77 5.66 -0.10 14.24
CA ALA A 77 5.71 -1.46 13.69
C ALA A 77 6.19 -2.44 14.78
N LEU A 78 5.39 -3.46 15.07
CA LEU A 78 5.64 -4.45 16.13
C LEU A 78 5.86 -5.83 15.52
N LEU A 79 6.95 -6.48 15.91
CA LEU A 79 7.24 -7.89 15.66
C LEU A 79 7.25 -8.66 16.99
N VAL A 80 6.45 -9.73 17.08
CA VAL A 80 6.34 -10.57 18.27
C VAL A 80 6.84 -11.97 17.95
N TYR A 81 7.75 -12.51 18.77
CA TYR A 81 8.32 -13.83 18.54
C TYR A 81 8.78 -14.48 19.84
N ARG A 82 8.89 -15.81 19.85
CA ARG A 82 9.56 -16.58 20.90
C ARG A 82 11.00 -16.81 20.54
N GLN A 83 11.91 -16.70 21.50
CA GLN A 83 13.31 -17.03 21.28
C GLN A 83 13.97 -17.45 22.58
N ASN A 84 14.64 -18.60 22.58
CA ASN A 84 15.43 -19.03 23.73
C ASN A 84 16.83 -18.37 23.72
N ALA A 85 16.88 -17.06 23.94
CA ALA A 85 18.12 -16.30 24.09
C ALA A 85 17.95 -15.19 25.13
N PRO A 86 19.03 -14.71 25.77
CA PRO A 86 18.97 -13.56 26.67
C PRO A 86 18.56 -12.27 25.93
N LEU A 87 17.84 -11.37 26.62
CA LEU A 87 17.39 -10.07 26.09
C LEU A 87 18.51 -9.30 25.38
N ARG A 88 19.70 -9.28 25.99
CA ARG A 88 20.86 -8.57 25.42
C ARG A 88 21.28 -9.16 24.07
N THR A 89 21.35 -10.49 23.96
CA THR A 89 21.69 -11.18 22.71
C THR A 89 20.64 -10.94 21.63
N THR A 90 19.36 -10.97 22.00
CA THR A 90 18.26 -10.66 21.08
C THR A 90 18.29 -9.21 20.61
N PHE A 91 18.61 -8.27 21.50
CA PHE A 91 18.78 -6.86 21.15
C PHE A 91 19.98 -6.66 20.21
N ASP A 92 21.13 -7.23 20.53
CA ASP A 92 22.37 -7.08 19.74
C ASP A 92 22.17 -7.59 18.29
N PHE A 93 21.30 -8.59 18.08
CA PHE A 93 20.92 -9.02 16.73
C PHE A 93 20.21 -7.92 15.94
N HIS A 94 19.18 -7.30 16.50
CA HIS A 94 18.45 -6.20 15.85
C HIS A 94 19.34 -4.97 15.64
N ASP A 95 20.18 -4.67 16.63
CA ASP A 95 21.17 -3.60 16.55
C ASP A 95 22.10 -3.78 15.35
N GLN A 96 22.63 -4.98 15.14
CA GLN A 96 23.47 -5.30 13.99
C GLN A 96 22.74 -5.09 12.67
N GLN A 97 21.46 -5.46 12.57
CA GLN A 97 20.67 -5.25 11.36
C GLN A 97 20.46 -3.78 11.05
N LEU A 98 20.13 -2.96 12.04
CA LEU A 98 19.95 -1.52 11.87
C LEU A 98 21.28 -0.86 11.48
N ARG A 99 22.38 -1.23 12.14
CA ARG A 99 23.72 -0.70 11.83
C ARG A 99 24.21 -1.10 10.43
N ALA A 100 23.93 -2.33 9.99
CA ALA A 100 24.24 -2.78 8.64
C ALA A 100 23.47 -1.98 7.55
N GLN A 101 22.35 -1.36 7.92
CA GLN A 101 21.57 -0.46 7.07
C GLN A 101 21.96 1.02 7.23
N GLY A 102 23.12 1.30 7.83
CA GLY A 102 23.66 2.66 7.95
C GLY A 102 23.10 3.49 9.10
N PHE A 103 22.30 2.90 10.00
CA PHE A 103 21.87 3.61 11.19
C PHE A 103 22.99 3.66 12.23
N THR A 104 23.20 4.84 12.80
CA THR A 104 24.09 5.04 13.94
C THR A 104 23.27 5.05 15.22
N ARG A 105 23.61 4.18 16.18
CA ARG A 105 22.98 4.16 17.49
C ARG A 105 23.45 5.36 18.31
N SER A 106 22.53 6.20 18.74
CA SER A 106 22.81 7.40 19.54
C SER A 106 22.73 7.13 21.04
N ASN A 107 21.83 6.25 21.47
CA ASN A 107 21.70 5.81 22.86
C ASN A 107 21.29 4.34 22.96
N MET A 108 21.55 3.75 24.13
CA MET A 108 21.04 2.42 24.50
C MET A 108 20.80 2.42 26.00
N ASN A 109 19.62 1.97 26.41
CA ASN A 109 19.29 1.69 27.80
C ASN A 109 18.79 0.24 27.91
N LEU A 110 19.32 -0.49 28.90
CA LEU A 110 18.92 -1.86 29.20
C LEU A 110 18.51 -1.91 30.67
N THR A 111 17.21 -2.08 30.93
CA THR A 111 16.64 -2.06 32.29
C THR A 111 15.67 -3.20 32.47
N GLY A 112 16.00 -4.14 33.35
CA GLY A 112 15.14 -5.30 33.63
C GLY A 112 14.87 -6.13 32.37
N ASN A 113 13.61 -6.18 31.98
CA ASN A 113 13.14 -6.94 30.81
C ASN A 113 13.07 -6.10 29.53
N ASP A 114 13.52 -4.85 29.56
CA ASP A 114 13.42 -3.91 28.44
C ASP A 114 14.79 -3.45 27.95
N ALA A 115 14.93 -3.38 26.63
CA ALA A 115 16.03 -2.75 25.93
C ALA A 115 15.49 -1.66 25.00
N ARG A 116 15.97 -0.43 25.13
CA ARG A 116 15.55 0.69 24.29
C ARG A 116 16.76 1.38 23.68
N ALA A 117 16.73 1.63 22.39
CA ALA A 117 17.80 2.35 21.70
C ALA A 117 17.25 3.23 20.59
N SER A 118 17.89 4.38 20.42
CA SER A 118 17.58 5.35 19.39
C SER A 118 18.66 5.32 18.32
N TYR A 119 18.23 5.49 17.08
CA TYR A 119 19.05 5.34 15.90
C TYR A 119 18.85 6.54 14.99
N THR A 120 19.91 6.97 14.32
CA THR A 120 19.86 8.08 13.37
C THR A 120 20.54 7.71 12.06
N ARG A 121 19.94 8.10 10.94
CA ARG A 121 20.51 7.96 9.59
C ARG A 121 20.01 9.11 8.72
N ASN A 122 20.92 9.84 8.07
CA ASN A 122 20.58 10.88 7.09
C ASN A 122 19.54 11.91 7.60
N GLY A 123 19.63 12.30 8.87
CA GLY A 123 18.70 13.24 9.51
C GLY A 123 17.38 12.61 9.99
N SER A 124 17.09 11.35 9.64
CA SER A 124 15.97 10.60 10.19
C SER A 124 16.32 9.93 11.50
N SER A 125 15.34 9.78 12.39
CA SER A 125 15.47 8.96 13.59
C SER A 125 14.45 7.82 13.62
N LEU A 126 14.83 6.73 14.27
CA LEU A 126 13.91 5.68 14.69
C LEU A 126 14.30 5.22 16.08
N GLN A 127 13.34 4.61 16.76
CA GLN A 127 13.61 3.97 18.04
C GLN A 127 13.23 2.50 18.01
N LEU A 128 14.11 1.66 18.54
CA LEU A 128 13.84 0.25 18.79
C LEU A 128 13.59 0.07 20.29
N THR A 129 12.43 -0.47 20.64
CA THR A 129 12.14 -0.98 21.98
C THR A 129 11.95 -2.49 21.90
N LEU A 130 12.73 -3.25 22.67
CA LEU A 130 12.64 -4.69 22.79
C LEU A 130 12.24 -5.06 24.21
N THR A 131 11.08 -5.68 24.38
CA THR A 131 10.55 -6.11 25.68
C THR A 131 10.48 -7.63 25.76
N HIS A 132 11.06 -8.21 26.82
CA HIS A 132 10.89 -9.62 27.18
C HIS A 132 9.59 -9.79 27.99
N SER A 133 8.47 -9.78 27.26
CA SER A 133 7.11 -9.65 27.82
C SER A 133 6.60 -10.88 28.58
N ASP A 134 7.12 -12.06 28.29
CA ASP A 134 6.80 -13.30 29.00
C ASP A 134 8.08 -14.11 29.16
N THR A 135 8.67 -14.03 30.35
CA THR A 135 9.94 -14.70 30.68
C THR A 135 9.80 -16.22 30.78
N THR A 136 8.59 -16.73 30.97
CA THR A 136 8.32 -18.17 31.08
C THR A 136 8.29 -18.81 29.70
N HIS A 137 7.70 -18.13 28.73
CA HIS A 137 7.58 -18.60 27.34
C HIS A 137 8.60 -17.96 26.39
N ASN A 138 9.54 -17.19 26.93
CA ASN A 138 10.56 -16.41 26.23
C ASN A 138 10.00 -15.57 25.05
N VAL A 139 8.93 -14.81 25.32
CA VAL A 139 8.26 -13.97 24.30
C VAL A 139 8.87 -12.57 24.27
N TYR A 140 9.38 -12.20 23.10
CA TYR A 140 9.93 -10.89 22.81
C TYR A 140 8.98 -10.07 21.93
N ARG A 141 8.95 -8.76 22.21
CA ARG A 141 8.24 -7.75 21.44
C ARG A 141 9.25 -6.71 20.95
N ALA A 142 9.57 -6.74 19.65
CA ALA A 142 10.42 -5.75 19.01
C ALA A 142 9.54 -4.69 18.34
N GLN A 143 9.53 -3.48 18.90
CA GLN A 143 8.76 -2.35 18.42
C GLN A 143 9.69 -1.32 17.80
N LEU A 144 9.39 -0.92 16.57
CA LEU A 144 10.01 0.20 15.87
C LEU A 144 9.06 1.39 15.90
N GLU A 145 9.51 2.50 16.49
CA GLU A 145 8.85 3.80 16.40
C GLU A 145 9.37 4.54 15.17
N LEU A 146 8.46 4.79 14.22
CA LEU A 146 8.78 5.27 12.87
C LEU A 146 8.36 6.73 12.66
N SER A 147 7.91 7.41 13.71
CA SER A 147 7.34 8.76 13.64
C SER A 147 8.32 9.81 13.16
N GLU A 148 9.61 9.65 13.46
CA GLU A 148 10.69 10.54 13.04
C GLU A 148 11.46 10.04 11.80
N LEU A 149 10.96 8.99 11.15
CA LEU A 149 11.62 8.35 10.02
C LEU A 149 11.18 8.97 8.68
N THR A 150 11.87 10.01 8.20
CA THR A 150 11.40 10.84 7.06
C THR A 150 12.11 10.56 5.73
N SER A 151 13.37 10.09 5.76
CA SER A 151 14.15 9.69 4.58
C SER A 151 15.33 8.78 4.95
N LEU A 152 15.55 7.72 4.17
CA LEU A 152 16.74 6.87 4.29
C LEU A 152 17.82 7.18 3.25
N ASN A 153 17.49 7.94 2.22
CA ASN A 153 18.44 8.30 1.17
C ASN A 153 19.28 9.51 1.64
N ALA A 154 20.59 9.44 1.45
CA ALA A 154 21.47 10.57 1.70
C ALA A 154 21.12 11.67 0.68
N THR A 155 20.78 12.85 1.18
CA THR A 155 20.31 13.98 0.38
C THR A 155 21.44 14.50 -0.51
N ASN A 156 21.50 14.03 -1.75
CA ASN A 156 21.90 14.87 -2.87
C ASN A 156 20.61 15.26 -3.61
N THR A 157 20.22 16.51 -3.39
CA THR A 157 19.23 17.36 -4.09
C THR A 157 18.37 16.75 -5.21
N SER A 158 17.04 16.75 -4.98
CA SER A 158 15.91 17.00 -5.91
C SER A 158 15.84 16.28 -7.27
N ARG A 159 14.94 15.29 -7.39
CA ARG A 159 13.70 15.30 -8.21
C ARG A 159 13.05 13.91 -8.26
N ASP A 160 11.73 13.91 -8.12
CA ASP A 160 10.76 12.94 -8.64
C ASP A 160 10.93 11.45 -8.27
N ALA A 161 10.37 11.08 -7.12
CA ALA A 161 9.84 9.73 -6.89
C ALA A 161 8.53 9.88 -6.10
N SER A 162 7.42 9.97 -6.83
CA SER A 162 6.08 10.08 -6.26
C SER A 162 5.60 8.72 -5.70
N ALA A 163 4.69 8.79 -4.73
CA ALA A 163 4.49 7.81 -3.66
C ALA A 163 3.68 6.58 -4.10
N ALA A 164 3.98 5.43 -3.49
CA ALA A 164 3.23 4.19 -3.67
C ALA A 164 2.19 4.02 -2.55
N PRO A 165 0.92 3.67 -2.82
CA PRO A 165 0.01 3.12 -1.81
C PRO A 165 0.52 1.75 -1.32
N GLY A 166 0.20 1.42 -0.07
CA GLY A 166 0.76 0.29 0.68
C GLY A 166 0.88 -1.02 -0.12
N ASN A 167 2.08 -1.61 -0.06
CA ASN A 167 2.49 -2.92 -0.60
C ASN A 167 3.04 -2.95 -2.03
N ALA A 168 3.04 -1.84 -2.77
CA ALA A 168 3.69 -1.78 -4.08
C ALA A 168 5.23 -1.71 -3.95
N LEU A 169 5.91 -2.57 -4.71
CA LEU A 169 7.36 -2.73 -4.82
C LEU A 169 7.99 -1.69 -5.76
N LEU A 170 7.26 -1.29 -6.80
CA LEU A 170 7.62 -0.20 -7.71
C LEU A 170 6.36 0.65 -7.95
N SER A 171 6.50 1.97 -7.98
CA SER A 171 5.40 2.88 -8.28
C SER A 171 5.83 4.03 -9.17
N ASP A 172 4.89 4.48 -9.98
CA ASP A 172 4.90 5.78 -10.64
C ASP A 172 3.46 6.28 -10.62
N GLU A 173 3.22 7.46 -10.05
CA GLU A 173 1.87 8.03 -10.01
C GLU A 173 1.37 8.42 -11.42
N GLY A 174 2.24 8.38 -12.44
CA GLY A 174 1.91 8.90 -13.77
C GLY A 174 1.85 10.42 -13.77
N ASN A 175 1.64 11.03 -14.93
CA ASN A 175 1.26 12.45 -15.02
C ASN A 175 -0.12 12.55 -15.68
N THR A 176 -0.60 13.77 -15.99
CA THR A 176 -1.92 13.98 -16.62
C THR A 176 -2.14 13.21 -17.92
N ASP A 177 -1.08 12.85 -18.63
CA ASP A 177 -1.10 12.27 -19.97
C ASP A 177 -0.50 10.86 -20.05
N ARG A 178 0.12 10.38 -18.96
CA ARG A 178 0.77 9.07 -18.85
C ARG A 178 0.16 8.23 -17.75
N LEU A 179 -0.18 6.99 -18.09
CA LEU A 179 -0.62 5.98 -17.14
C LEU A 179 0.45 5.76 -16.06
N GLY A 180 0.06 5.93 -14.79
CA GLY A 180 0.87 5.51 -13.65
C GLY A 180 0.86 3.98 -13.51
N TYR A 181 1.76 3.45 -12.70
CA TYR A 181 1.84 2.03 -12.45
C TYR A 181 2.20 1.71 -11.00
N LEU A 182 1.73 0.56 -10.53
CA LEU A 182 2.06 -0.03 -9.24
C LEU A 182 2.40 -1.50 -9.46
N VAL A 183 3.62 -1.91 -9.14
CA VAL A 183 4.08 -3.30 -9.22
C VAL A 183 4.00 -3.92 -7.84
N PHE A 184 3.37 -5.07 -7.72
CA PHE A 184 3.23 -5.83 -6.50
C PHE A 184 3.97 -7.17 -6.63
N GLY A 185 4.28 -7.77 -5.48
CA GLY A 185 4.57 -9.20 -5.40
C GLY A 185 3.34 -10.04 -5.74
N PRO A 186 3.35 -11.36 -5.49
CA PRO A 186 2.21 -12.21 -5.74
C PRO A 186 1.00 -11.77 -4.90
N VAL A 187 -0.01 -11.18 -5.54
CA VAL A 187 -1.30 -10.83 -4.92
C VAL A 187 -2.44 -11.46 -5.70
N ALA A 188 -3.57 -11.69 -5.02
CA ALA A 188 -4.76 -12.23 -5.68
C ALA A 188 -5.41 -11.15 -6.57
N LEU A 189 -5.86 -11.55 -7.76
CA LEU A 189 -6.35 -10.65 -8.82
C LEU A 189 -7.59 -9.84 -8.41
N ASP A 190 -8.40 -10.37 -7.50
CA ASP A 190 -9.56 -9.73 -6.88
C ASP A 190 -9.22 -8.47 -6.08
N ASN A 191 -7.97 -8.30 -5.67
CA ASN A 191 -7.48 -7.11 -4.97
C ASN A 191 -6.99 -6.01 -5.92
N LEU A 192 -7.01 -6.24 -7.25
CA LEU A 192 -6.57 -5.28 -8.24
C LEU A 192 -7.79 -4.47 -8.72
N GLN A 193 -8.20 -3.49 -7.91
CA GLN A 193 -9.30 -2.59 -8.27
C GLN A 193 -8.99 -1.83 -9.57
N ARG A 194 -10.04 -1.47 -10.31
CA ARG A 194 -9.94 -0.64 -11.52
C ARG A 194 -9.60 0.80 -11.13
N ASP A 195 -8.55 1.34 -11.73
CA ASP A 195 -8.16 2.75 -11.60
C ASP A 195 -7.88 3.31 -12.99
N GLU A 196 -8.46 4.47 -13.29
CA GLU A 196 -8.41 5.07 -14.61
C GLU A 196 -7.02 5.61 -14.97
N LYS A 197 -6.21 5.93 -13.96
CA LYS A 197 -4.91 6.57 -14.12
C LYS A 197 -3.75 5.66 -13.75
N VAL A 198 -4.00 4.60 -12.97
CA VAL A 198 -2.96 3.70 -12.49
C VAL A 198 -3.22 2.27 -12.97
N ILE A 199 -2.17 1.63 -13.47
CA ILE A 199 -2.17 0.19 -13.68
C ILE A 199 -1.54 -0.54 -12.50
N ARG A 200 -2.15 -1.63 -12.10
CA ARG A 200 -1.62 -2.51 -11.06
C ARG A 200 -1.09 -3.78 -11.72
N LEU A 201 0.21 -4.02 -11.56
CA LEU A 201 0.91 -5.19 -12.05
C LEU A 201 1.21 -6.11 -10.87
N SER A 202 0.69 -7.33 -10.87
CA SER A 202 1.14 -8.39 -9.98
C SER A 202 1.97 -9.41 -10.76
N VAL A 203 2.73 -10.23 -10.04
CA VAL A 203 3.20 -11.52 -10.56
C VAL A 203 2.20 -12.63 -10.20
N PRO A 204 2.16 -13.76 -10.93
CA PRO A 204 1.25 -14.86 -10.63
C PRO A 204 1.47 -15.45 -9.24
N GLN A 205 0.42 -16.01 -8.63
CA GLN A 205 0.57 -16.76 -7.39
C GLN A 205 1.53 -17.96 -7.56
N GLY A 206 2.37 -18.18 -6.56
CA GLY A 206 3.43 -19.19 -6.60
C GLY A 206 4.67 -18.78 -7.39
N ALA A 207 4.67 -17.60 -8.03
CA ALA A 207 5.88 -17.01 -8.57
C ALA A 207 6.68 -16.28 -7.48
N THR A 208 7.98 -16.19 -7.67
CA THR A 208 8.87 -15.40 -6.84
C THR A 208 9.39 -14.23 -7.66
N LEU A 209 8.99 -13.00 -7.30
CA LEU A 209 9.57 -11.82 -7.92
C LEU A 209 11.07 -11.76 -7.60
N VAL A 210 11.88 -11.68 -8.64
CA VAL A 210 13.34 -11.57 -8.56
C VAL A 210 13.73 -10.11 -8.61
N ASP A 211 13.11 -9.34 -9.49
CA ASP A 211 13.45 -7.94 -9.72
C ASP A 211 12.28 -7.18 -10.35
N ALA A 212 12.23 -5.87 -10.12
CA ALA A 212 11.27 -4.96 -10.75
C ALA A 212 11.92 -3.58 -10.90
N GLN A 213 12.16 -3.17 -12.14
CA GLN A 213 12.86 -1.94 -12.45
C GLN A 213 12.13 -1.14 -13.51
N LYS A 214 12.33 0.18 -13.47
CA LYS A 214 11.98 1.08 -14.57
C LYS A 214 13.22 1.26 -15.44
N GLU A 215 13.10 0.98 -16.72
CA GLU A 215 14.11 1.31 -17.73
C GLU A 215 13.48 2.32 -18.70
N ASP A 216 13.91 3.58 -18.62
CA ASP A 216 13.30 4.70 -19.35
C ASP A 216 11.79 4.83 -19.10
N GLU A 217 10.96 4.51 -20.09
CA GLU A 217 9.50 4.51 -20.01
C GLU A 217 8.89 3.10 -19.86
N ASP A 218 9.74 2.07 -19.94
CA ASP A 218 9.35 0.68 -19.81
C ASP A 218 9.50 0.20 -18.37
N ILE A 219 8.67 -0.79 -18.00
CA ILE A 219 8.85 -1.55 -16.77
C ILE A 219 9.38 -2.91 -17.14
N ARG A 220 10.52 -3.26 -16.54
CA ARG A 220 11.05 -4.62 -16.58
C ARG A 220 10.70 -5.35 -15.29
N LEU A 221 9.98 -6.46 -15.40
CA LEU A 221 9.71 -7.38 -14.29
C LEU A 221 10.40 -8.70 -14.53
N SER A 222 11.13 -9.18 -13.53
CA SER A 222 11.76 -10.50 -13.56
C SER A 222 11.22 -11.35 -12.43
N PHE A 223 10.70 -12.54 -12.73
CA PHE A 223 10.22 -13.46 -11.69
C PHE A 223 10.45 -14.92 -12.06
N ARG A 224 10.62 -15.79 -11.06
CA ARG A 224 10.70 -17.24 -11.24
C ARG A 224 9.32 -17.86 -11.06
N SER A 225 8.93 -18.76 -11.96
CA SER A 225 7.65 -19.45 -11.89
C SER A 225 7.72 -20.82 -12.55
N THR A 226 6.98 -21.79 -12.02
CA THR A 226 6.77 -23.10 -12.65
C THR A 226 5.68 -23.09 -13.71
N GLN A 227 4.93 -21.98 -13.82
CA GLN A 227 3.88 -21.82 -14.83
C GLN A 227 4.47 -21.79 -16.24
N THR A 228 3.67 -22.14 -17.24
CA THR A 228 4.04 -22.06 -18.66
C THR A 228 3.82 -20.64 -19.21
N LEU A 229 4.48 -20.30 -20.32
CA LEU A 229 4.32 -19.00 -20.98
C LEU A 229 2.85 -18.71 -21.36
N ALA A 230 2.08 -19.74 -21.72
CA ALA A 230 0.64 -19.62 -21.96
C ALA A 230 -0.15 -19.25 -20.69
N GLN A 231 0.19 -19.84 -19.54
CA GLN A 231 -0.42 -19.51 -18.25
C GLN A 231 -0.06 -18.09 -17.79
N ILE A 232 1.19 -17.65 -18.02
CA ILE A 232 1.59 -16.26 -17.78
C ILE A 232 0.78 -15.29 -18.66
N THR A 233 0.61 -15.63 -19.94
CA THR A 233 -0.19 -14.83 -20.88
C THR A 233 -1.64 -14.70 -20.44
N GLU A 234 -2.25 -15.81 -20.04
CA GLU A 234 -3.62 -15.83 -19.53
C GLU A 234 -3.77 -15.05 -18.22
N PHE A 235 -2.77 -15.14 -17.33
CA PHE A 235 -2.74 -14.37 -16.09
C PHE A 235 -2.75 -12.86 -16.37
N TYR A 236 -1.81 -12.35 -17.19
CA TYR A 236 -1.77 -10.92 -17.49
C TYR A 236 -2.97 -10.46 -18.32
N SER A 237 -3.51 -11.31 -19.19
CA SER A 237 -4.75 -11.01 -19.92
C SER A 237 -5.92 -10.77 -18.97
N ARG A 238 -6.14 -11.68 -18.00
CA ARG A 238 -7.18 -11.51 -16.98
C ARG A 238 -6.92 -10.30 -16.09
N GLN A 239 -5.66 -10.05 -15.73
CA GLN A 239 -5.27 -8.89 -14.92
C GLN A 239 -5.59 -7.55 -15.60
N PHE A 240 -5.31 -7.43 -16.90
CA PHE A 240 -5.60 -6.21 -17.66
C PHE A 240 -7.10 -6.05 -17.90
N GLN A 241 -7.81 -7.14 -18.21
CA GLN A 241 -9.27 -7.13 -18.36
C GLN A 241 -9.99 -6.74 -17.06
N ALA A 242 -9.55 -7.25 -15.91
CA ALA A 242 -10.10 -6.86 -14.59
C ALA A 242 -9.96 -5.35 -14.31
N GLN A 243 -8.94 -4.73 -14.91
CA GLN A 243 -8.71 -3.28 -14.84
C GLN A 243 -9.35 -2.52 -16.01
N GLY A 244 -10.24 -3.16 -16.78
CA GLY A 244 -11.00 -2.53 -17.85
C GLY A 244 -10.20 -2.24 -19.13
N PHE A 245 -9.10 -2.97 -19.37
CA PHE A 245 -8.45 -2.97 -20.68
C PHE A 245 -8.99 -4.08 -21.57
N GLU A 246 -9.15 -3.76 -22.85
CA GLU A 246 -9.56 -4.69 -23.88
C GLU A 246 -8.34 -5.13 -24.69
N ARG A 247 -8.29 -6.43 -25.03
CA ARG A 247 -7.17 -6.98 -25.81
C ARG A 247 -7.32 -6.53 -27.26
N MET A 248 -6.27 -5.93 -27.80
CA MET A 248 -6.21 -5.56 -29.21
C MET A 248 -5.81 -6.77 -30.08
N PRO A 249 -6.24 -6.82 -31.35
CA PRO A 249 -5.74 -7.79 -32.31
C PRO A 249 -4.21 -7.64 -32.42
N SER A 250 -3.48 -8.70 -32.07
CA SER A 250 -2.02 -8.72 -32.20
C SER A 250 -1.62 -9.29 -33.55
N THR A 251 -0.64 -8.66 -34.20
CA THR A 251 0.04 -9.19 -35.39
C THR A 251 1.34 -9.93 -35.05
N ALA A 252 1.71 -10.01 -33.76
CA ALA A 252 2.95 -10.65 -33.35
C ALA A 252 2.85 -12.18 -33.45
N ALA A 253 3.83 -12.81 -34.09
CA ALA A 253 3.96 -14.26 -34.13
C ALA A 253 4.34 -14.79 -32.74
N ASN A 254 3.65 -15.82 -32.26
CA ASN A 254 4.03 -16.51 -31.02
C ASN A 254 5.28 -17.34 -31.28
N GLU A 255 6.39 -17.01 -30.62
CA GLU A 255 7.58 -17.86 -30.59
C GLU A 255 7.51 -18.83 -29.39
N PRO A 256 8.18 -20.00 -29.43
CA PRO A 256 8.10 -20.98 -28.34
C PRO A 256 8.53 -20.46 -26.97
N GLN A 257 9.41 -19.46 -26.94
CA GLN A 257 9.98 -18.88 -25.73
C GLN A 257 9.55 -17.44 -25.47
N LYS A 258 8.82 -16.82 -26.40
CA LYS A 258 8.43 -15.41 -26.33
C LYS A 258 6.97 -15.20 -26.71
N THR A 259 6.27 -14.45 -25.89
CA THR A 259 4.85 -14.10 -26.08
C THR A 259 4.69 -12.60 -25.84
N GLY A 260 3.61 -12.03 -26.35
CA GLY A 260 3.26 -10.65 -26.06
C GLY A 260 1.82 -10.35 -26.44
N ALA A 261 1.31 -9.26 -25.88
CA ALA A 261 -0.02 -8.79 -26.22
C ALA A 261 -0.14 -7.28 -25.99
N THR A 262 -1.05 -6.69 -26.74
CA THR A 262 -1.41 -5.29 -26.64
C THR A 262 -2.81 -5.15 -26.08
N PHE A 263 -2.97 -4.20 -25.17
CA PHE A 263 -4.22 -3.90 -24.48
C PHE A 263 -4.49 -2.40 -24.56
N SER A 264 -5.75 -2.02 -24.73
CA SER A 264 -6.20 -0.62 -24.77
C SER A 264 -7.44 -0.43 -23.92
N ARG A 265 -7.59 0.72 -23.26
CA ARG A 265 -8.79 1.04 -22.50
C ARG A 265 -9.68 2.00 -23.29
N THR A 266 -10.93 1.61 -23.50
CA THR A 266 -11.94 2.34 -24.29
C THR A 266 -12.10 3.79 -23.80
N ASN A 267 -12.17 4.74 -24.74
CA ASN A 267 -12.26 6.19 -24.47
C ASN A 267 -11.05 6.83 -23.77
N THR A 268 -9.90 6.15 -23.75
CA THR A 268 -8.63 6.71 -23.27
C THR A 268 -7.53 6.49 -24.30
N ARG A 269 -6.45 7.27 -24.24
CA ARG A 269 -5.24 7.03 -25.04
C ARG A 269 -4.32 5.97 -24.42
N ASN A 270 -4.77 5.30 -23.36
CA ASN A 270 -3.94 4.39 -22.59
C ASN A 270 -3.82 3.05 -23.31
N ARG A 271 -2.61 2.78 -23.80
CA ARG A 271 -2.23 1.52 -24.44
C ARG A 271 -1.10 0.88 -23.65
N ILE A 272 -1.18 -0.44 -23.49
CA ILE A 272 -0.14 -1.25 -22.87
C ILE A 272 0.30 -2.25 -23.91
N GLU A 273 1.58 -2.30 -24.16
CA GLU A 273 2.20 -3.39 -24.87
C GLU A 273 3.10 -4.13 -23.88
N TRP A 274 3.03 -5.46 -23.87
CA TRP A 274 3.93 -6.23 -23.05
C TRP A 274 4.43 -7.46 -23.75
N THR A 275 5.65 -7.85 -23.42
CA THR A 275 6.28 -9.09 -23.88
C THR A 275 6.79 -9.88 -22.68
N ALA A 276 6.67 -11.21 -22.71
CA ALA A 276 7.37 -12.11 -21.80
C ALA A 276 8.31 -13.02 -22.58
N GLU A 277 9.50 -13.21 -22.03
CA GLU A 277 10.47 -14.18 -22.49
C GLU A 277 10.81 -15.15 -21.36
N ARG A 278 10.86 -16.44 -21.66
CA ARG A 278 11.21 -17.49 -20.69
C ARG A 278 12.67 -17.89 -20.85
N GLU A 279 13.44 -17.71 -19.78
CA GLU A 279 14.82 -18.21 -19.68
C GLU A 279 14.89 -19.70 -19.31
N GLU A 280 16.03 -20.34 -19.61
CA GLU A 280 16.27 -21.77 -19.37
C GLU A 280 16.11 -22.20 -17.90
N ASN A 281 16.29 -21.28 -16.94
CA ASN A 281 16.21 -21.54 -15.51
C ASN A 281 14.78 -21.39 -14.91
N GLY A 282 13.76 -21.17 -15.76
CA GLY A 282 12.38 -20.92 -15.30
C GLY A 282 12.13 -19.49 -14.80
N THR A 283 13.04 -18.57 -15.08
CA THR A 283 12.84 -17.12 -14.92
C THR A 283 12.11 -16.58 -16.14
N TYR A 284 11.17 -15.69 -15.89
CA TYR A 284 10.47 -14.91 -16.89
C TYR A 284 10.95 -13.47 -16.80
N GLN A 285 11.34 -12.91 -17.94
CA GLN A 285 11.56 -11.48 -18.10
C GLN A 285 10.36 -10.89 -18.83
N LEU A 286 9.71 -9.93 -18.21
CA LEU A 286 8.61 -9.19 -18.78
C LEU A 286 9.02 -7.75 -19.00
N LEU A 287 8.67 -7.24 -20.16
CA LEU A 287 8.79 -5.83 -20.51
C LEU A 287 7.38 -5.29 -20.73
N PHE A 288 7.04 -4.21 -20.05
CA PHE A 288 5.78 -3.48 -20.24
C PHE A 288 6.10 -2.09 -20.74
N ASN A 289 5.53 -1.74 -21.88
CA ASN A 289 5.57 -0.42 -22.47
C ASN A 289 4.18 0.23 -22.31
N PHE A 290 4.15 1.43 -21.73
CA PHE A 290 2.93 2.20 -21.50
C PHE A 290 2.90 3.39 -22.44
N GLU A 291 2.14 3.28 -23.52
CA GLU A 291 1.97 4.38 -24.46
C GLU A 291 0.82 5.27 -23.96
N GLY A 292 1.18 6.40 -23.32
CA GLY A 292 0.28 7.50 -22.99
C GLY A 292 0.75 8.74 -23.74
N ALA A 293 0.05 9.08 -24.83
CA ALA A 293 0.26 10.25 -25.68
C ALA A 293 1.71 10.75 -25.76
N ARG A 294 2.54 10.14 -26.62
CA ARG A 294 3.57 10.96 -27.27
C ARG A 294 2.84 12.16 -27.86
N ASP A 295 3.18 13.38 -27.43
CA ASP A 295 2.88 14.56 -28.23
C ASP A 295 3.29 14.20 -29.66
N GLY A 296 2.33 14.32 -30.58
CA GLY A 296 2.45 13.85 -31.97
C GLY A 296 3.51 14.64 -32.74
N ASN A 297 4.78 14.49 -32.36
CA ASN A 297 5.93 15.08 -32.99
C ASN A 297 7.14 14.13 -32.90
N THR A 298 6.89 12.89 -33.28
CA THR A 298 7.85 12.16 -34.13
C THR A 298 7.12 11.69 -35.39
N VAL A 299 6.52 12.65 -36.10
CA VAL A 299 6.34 12.52 -37.54
C VAL A 299 7.49 13.27 -38.17
N SER A 300 8.35 12.53 -38.86
CA SER A 300 9.21 13.09 -39.88
C SER A 300 8.39 13.94 -40.86
N GLY A 301 8.56 15.27 -40.84
CA GLY A 301 8.08 16.13 -41.93
C GLY A 301 7.53 17.50 -41.51
N GLN A 302 8.36 18.53 -41.69
CA GLN A 302 8.05 19.88 -42.21
C GLN A 302 6.61 20.45 -42.01
N GLU A 303 6.46 21.52 -41.19
CA GLU A 303 6.27 22.94 -41.60
C GLU A 303 5.60 23.85 -40.54
N ARG A 304 6.25 25.01 -40.30
CA ARG A 304 5.76 26.38 -39.94
C ARG A 304 4.55 26.61 -38.99
N GLY A 305 4.86 26.87 -37.72
CA GLY A 305 4.74 28.16 -36.99
C GLY A 305 3.42 28.94 -36.84
N VAL A 306 2.97 29.15 -35.58
CA VAL A 306 2.54 30.43 -34.93
C VAL A 306 2.60 30.26 -33.39
N PRO A 307 2.98 31.26 -32.56
CA PRO A 307 3.03 31.09 -31.10
C PRO A 307 1.71 31.48 -30.43
N PHE A 308 1.24 30.70 -29.46
CA PHE A 308 0.24 31.16 -28.49
C PHE A 308 0.64 30.82 -27.06
N ALA A 309 0.29 31.78 -26.21
CA ALA A 309 0.84 32.01 -24.89
C ALA A 309 0.35 31.03 -23.83
N ASN A 310 1.30 30.67 -22.98
CA ASN A 310 1.23 30.45 -21.55
C ASN A 310 -0.11 30.83 -20.86
N THR A 311 -0.84 29.82 -20.39
CA THR A 311 -1.57 29.85 -19.10
C THR A 311 -1.83 28.41 -18.64
N THR A 312 -1.12 27.98 -17.59
CA THR A 312 -1.57 26.90 -16.69
C THR A 312 -2.75 27.44 -15.85
N PRO A 313 -3.67 26.58 -15.38
CA PRO A 313 -3.44 26.01 -14.05
C PRO A 313 -3.68 24.49 -13.99
N SER A 314 -2.78 23.83 -13.27
CA SER A 314 -2.92 22.49 -12.72
C SER A 314 -4.09 22.47 -11.74
N GLN A 315 -5.11 21.64 -12.01
CA GLN A 315 -6.09 21.24 -11.01
C GLN A 315 -5.85 19.76 -10.67
N ASN A 316 -5.44 19.52 -9.43
CA ASN A 316 -5.49 18.23 -8.77
C ASN A 316 -6.88 17.61 -8.99
N THR A 317 -6.99 16.60 -9.85
CA THR A 317 -8.29 15.97 -10.14
C THR A 317 -8.64 15.04 -8.99
N GLU A 318 -9.26 15.64 -7.97
CA GLU A 318 -10.04 15.00 -6.91
C GLU A 318 -10.92 13.90 -7.53
N ALA A 319 -10.99 12.72 -6.91
CA ALA A 319 -11.90 11.66 -7.36
C ALA A 319 -13.31 12.24 -7.51
N ALA A 320 -14.03 11.88 -8.57
CA ALA A 320 -15.38 12.43 -8.77
C ALA A 320 -16.27 11.98 -7.60
N PRO A 321 -16.93 12.92 -6.90
CA PRO A 321 -17.87 12.53 -5.85
C PRO A 321 -19.05 11.77 -6.46
N LEU A 322 -19.63 10.85 -5.68
CA LEU A 322 -20.91 10.21 -6.01
C LEU A 322 -22.02 11.25 -6.21
N TYR A 323 -21.89 12.37 -5.51
CA TYR A 323 -22.82 13.48 -5.58
C TYR A 323 -22.13 14.79 -5.16
N SER A 324 -22.33 15.83 -5.96
CA SER A 324 -21.97 17.21 -5.62
C SER A 324 -23.22 18.08 -5.62
N HIS A 325 -23.39 18.92 -4.61
CA HIS A 325 -24.42 19.95 -4.60
C HIS A 325 -23.94 21.20 -3.89
N GLU A 326 -24.38 22.37 -4.36
CA GLU A 326 -24.05 23.65 -3.73
C GLU A 326 -25.30 24.22 -3.08
N MET A 327 -25.23 24.49 -1.78
CA MET A 327 -26.33 25.07 -1.00
C MET A 327 -25.77 26.03 0.05
N ASN A 328 -26.40 27.19 0.24
CA ASN A 328 -26.00 28.20 1.23
C ASN A 328 -24.51 28.60 1.16
N GLY A 329 -23.93 28.63 -0.05
CA GLY A 329 -22.52 28.99 -0.27
C GLY A 329 -21.51 27.95 0.24
N LEU A 330 -21.98 26.71 0.47
CA LEU A 330 -21.18 25.52 0.73
C LEU A 330 -21.42 24.51 -0.40
N ARG A 331 -20.33 23.92 -0.89
CA ARG A 331 -20.38 22.76 -1.79
C ARG A 331 -20.23 21.47 -0.98
N TYR A 332 -21.18 20.57 -1.16
CA TYR A 332 -21.25 19.28 -0.50
C TYR A 332 -20.83 18.21 -1.50
N ASP A 333 -19.78 17.47 -1.17
CA ASP A 333 -19.27 16.38 -2.00
C ASP A 333 -19.37 15.07 -1.20
N LEU A 334 -20.20 14.14 -1.67
CA LEU A 334 -20.36 12.81 -1.08
C LEU A 334 -19.57 11.78 -1.86
N TYR A 335 -18.81 10.96 -1.15
CA TYR A 335 -17.89 9.99 -1.72
C TYR A 335 -18.21 8.56 -1.28
N GLY A 336 -17.76 7.61 -2.10
CA GLY A 336 -17.86 6.18 -1.82
C GLY A 336 -16.91 5.70 -0.72
N PRO A 337 -17.01 4.40 -0.37
CA PRO A 337 -16.32 3.80 0.78
C PRO A 337 -14.79 3.74 0.61
N ASP A 338 -14.33 3.78 -0.64
CA ASP A 338 -12.90 3.73 -0.99
C ASP A 338 -12.23 5.10 -0.89
N PHE A 339 -12.99 6.18 -0.70
CA PHE A 339 -12.45 7.52 -0.66
C PHE A 339 -11.73 7.83 0.66
N ARG A 340 -10.58 8.47 0.55
CA ARG A 340 -9.65 8.73 1.66
C ARG A 340 -9.68 10.21 2.03
N MET A 341 -10.40 10.52 3.11
CA MET A 341 -10.62 11.89 3.59
C MET A 341 -9.34 12.60 4.07
N ASP A 342 -8.32 11.84 4.47
CA ASP A 342 -7.02 12.34 4.95
C ASP A 342 -6.15 12.96 3.84
N THR A 343 -6.50 12.73 2.57
CA THR A 343 -5.79 13.33 1.43
C THR A 343 -6.28 14.73 1.08
N LEU A 344 -7.35 15.21 1.72
CA LEU A 344 -7.99 16.46 1.36
C LEU A 344 -7.41 17.64 2.14
N THR A 345 -7.02 18.67 1.39
CA THR A 345 -6.76 19.98 1.99
C THR A 345 -8.08 20.56 2.49
N ARG A 346 -8.06 21.09 3.72
CA ARG A 346 -9.21 21.78 4.32
C ARG A 346 -9.67 22.90 3.38
N ASP A 347 -10.94 22.85 3.01
CA ASP A 347 -11.59 23.84 2.17
C ASP A 347 -12.76 24.44 2.95
N GLU A 348 -12.73 25.75 3.17
CA GLU A 348 -13.74 26.45 3.96
C GLU A 348 -15.09 26.52 3.24
N GLN A 349 -15.09 26.38 1.90
CA GLN A 349 -16.28 26.39 1.06
C GLN A 349 -16.83 25.00 0.76
N ARG A 350 -16.22 23.93 1.29
CA ARG A 350 -16.68 22.56 1.07
C ARG A 350 -16.96 21.79 2.33
N VAL A 351 -17.92 20.87 2.23
CA VAL A 351 -18.16 19.79 3.16
C VAL A 351 -18.08 18.49 2.38
N ARG A 352 -17.09 17.67 2.72
CA ARG A 352 -16.79 16.42 2.03
C ARG A 352 -17.10 15.28 2.99
N LEU A 353 -17.88 14.31 2.56
CA LEU A 353 -18.18 13.15 3.40
C LEU A 353 -18.02 11.86 2.60
N ALA A 354 -17.40 10.86 3.20
CA ALA A 354 -17.25 9.52 2.64
C ALA A 354 -18.03 8.53 3.47
N VAL A 355 -18.78 7.64 2.82
CA VAL A 355 -19.46 6.55 3.53
C VAL A 355 -18.45 5.62 4.23
N PRO A 356 -18.85 4.89 5.29
CA PRO A 356 -17.95 3.96 5.97
C PRO A 356 -17.36 2.92 4.99
N PRO A 357 -16.11 2.46 5.18
CA PRO A 357 -15.50 1.45 4.30
C PRO A 357 -16.26 0.11 4.25
N SER A 358 -17.09 -0.16 5.26
CA SER A 358 -17.95 -1.33 5.35
C SER A 358 -19.28 -1.18 4.60
N ALA A 359 -19.55 0.00 4.02
CA ALA A 359 -20.79 0.29 3.33
C ALA A 359 -20.90 -0.52 2.03
N THR A 360 -22.10 -1.03 1.78
CA THR A 360 -22.51 -1.82 0.62
C THR A 360 -23.87 -1.32 0.15
N ASN A 361 -24.31 -1.71 -1.05
CA ASN A 361 -25.62 -1.31 -1.58
C ASN A 361 -25.87 0.21 -1.43
N ILE A 362 -24.90 1.01 -1.85
CA ILE A 362 -24.96 2.47 -1.72
C ILE A 362 -25.89 2.98 -2.81
N ASP A 363 -27.04 3.50 -2.40
CA ASP A 363 -27.96 4.14 -3.32
C ASP A 363 -27.41 5.51 -3.74
N ARG A 364 -27.92 6.03 -4.86
CA ARG A 364 -27.46 7.31 -5.38
C ARG A 364 -27.92 8.42 -4.43
N PRO A 365 -27.02 9.30 -3.94
CA PRO A 365 -27.43 10.41 -3.10
C PRO A 365 -28.44 11.31 -3.82
N ALA A 366 -29.43 11.81 -3.09
CA ALA A 366 -30.52 12.61 -3.63
C ALA A 366 -30.76 13.86 -2.78
N LEU A 367 -31.25 14.92 -3.41
CA LEU A 367 -31.78 16.10 -2.72
C LEU A 367 -33.28 15.92 -2.53
N ILE A 368 -33.75 15.87 -1.29
CA ILE A 368 -35.16 15.69 -0.93
C ILE A 368 -35.51 16.80 0.05
N ASP A 369 -36.46 17.68 -0.29
CA ASP A 369 -36.92 18.77 0.59
C ASP A 369 -35.81 19.69 1.15
N ASN A 370 -34.74 19.92 0.37
CA ASN A 370 -33.50 20.61 0.72
C ASN A 370 -32.51 19.84 1.60
N ASP A 371 -32.83 18.60 1.94
CA ASP A 371 -31.91 17.71 2.63
C ASP A 371 -31.15 16.86 1.62
N VAL A 372 -29.86 16.67 1.85
CA VAL A 372 -29.08 15.68 1.09
C VAL A 372 -29.15 14.35 1.81
N THR A 373 -29.76 13.37 1.15
CA THR A 373 -29.98 12.02 1.70
C THR A 373 -29.11 11.00 0.97
N LEU A 374 -28.52 10.09 1.73
CA LEU A 374 -27.73 8.97 1.23
C LEU A 374 -28.09 7.68 1.96
N GLU A 375 -28.46 6.66 1.21
CA GLU A 375 -28.83 5.35 1.74
C GLU A 375 -27.74 4.31 1.44
N PHE A 376 -27.42 3.46 2.41
CA PHE A 376 -26.48 2.36 2.24
C PHE A 376 -26.69 1.26 3.29
N ALA A 377 -26.15 0.07 3.04
CA ALA A 377 -26.15 -1.03 4.00
C ALA A 377 -24.78 -1.21 4.65
N SER A 378 -24.73 -1.42 5.97
CA SER A 378 -23.47 -1.67 6.70
C SER A 378 -23.68 -2.68 7.84
N PRO A 379 -22.69 -3.54 8.12
CA PRO A 379 -22.72 -4.42 9.30
C PRO A 379 -22.40 -3.67 10.61
N GLN A 380 -21.92 -2.42 10.55
CA GLN A 380 -21.53 -1.67 11.73
C GLN A 380 -22.76 -1.26 12.56
N PRO A 381 -22.62 -1.10 13.89
CA PRO A 381 -23.67 -0.53 14.72
C PRO A 381 -23.90 0.96 14.40
N LEU A 382 -25.12 1.47 14.65
CA LEU A 382 -25.52 2.86 14.41
C LEU A 382 -24.51 3.88 14.96
N ARG A 383 -24.01 3.63 16.17
CA ARG A 383 -23.04 4.51 16.81
C ARG A 383 -21.71 4.58 16.06
N GLU A 384 -21.20 3.47 15.54
CA GLU A 384 -19.95 3.48 14.77
C GLU A 384 -20.11 4.20 13.42
N VAL A 385 -21.28 4.06 12.77
CA VAL A 385 -21.60 4.81 11.55
C VAL A 385 -21.62 6.30 11.85
N PHE A 386 -22.28 6.72 12.93
CA PHE A 386 -22.27 8.12 13.37
C PHE A 386 -20.85 8.63 13.69
N ASP A 387 -20.09 7.90 14.50
CA ASP A 387 -18.73 8.29 14.91
C ASP A 387 -17.78 8.41 13.70
N HIS A 388 -18.03 7.67 12.63
CA HIS A 388 -17.30 7.80 11.36
C HIS A 388 -17.50 9.18 10.72
N TYR A 389 -18.74 9.66 10.62
CA TYR A 389 -19.03 10.98 10.07
C TYR A 389 -18.64 12.11 11.04
N ASP A 390 -18.79 11.92 12.35
CA ASP A 390 -18.35 12.88 13.36
C ASP A 390 -16.85 13.20 13.21
N ARG A 391 -16.01 12.17 13.02
CA ARG A 391 -14.58 12.35 12.74
C ARG A 391 -14.33 13.18 11.48
N GLN A 392 -15.09 12.95 10.41
CA GLN A 392 -14.92 13.69 9.15
C GLN A 392 -15.34 15.16 9.27
N PHE A 393 -16.41 15.46 10.00
CA PHE A 393 -16.79 16.83 10.31
C PHE A 393 -15.68 17.55 11.09
N ARG A 394 -15.15 16.91 12.14
CA ARG A 394 -14.07 17.48 12.97
C ARG A 394 -12.78 17.70 12.17
N GLN A 395 -12.41 16.76 11.29
CA GLN A 395 -11.25 16.91 10.40
C GLN A 395 -11.36 18.13 9.48
N GLN A 396 -12.59 18.54 9.14
CA GLN A 396 -12.86 19.71 8.30
C GLN A 396 -13.07 21.01 9.10
N GLY A 397 -12.84 20.96 10.41
CA GLY A 397 -12.94 22.10 11.31
C GLY A 397 -14.36 22.43 11.76
N PHE A 398 -15.32 21.52 11.60
CA PHE A 398 -16.61 21.64 12.26
C PHE A 398 -16.51 21.22 13.72
N SER A 399 -17.20 21.95 14.60
CA SER A 399 -17.37 21.59 16.00
C SER A 399 -18.81 21.19 16.25
N GLN A 400 -19.02 20.11 16.98
CA GLN A 400 -20.35 19.70 17.39
C GLN A 400 -20.94 20.75 18.35
N VAL A 401 -22.17 21.20 18.08
CA VAL A 401 -22.89 22.17 18.91
C VAL A 401 -23.32 21.48 20.20
N SER A 402 -22.83 22.00 21.34
CA SER A 402 -23.08 21.42 22.66
C SER A 402 -24.59 21.33 22.96
N GLY A 403 -25.00 20.20 23.56
CA GLY A 403 -26.40 19.96 23.95
C GLY A 403 -27.36 19.60 22.80
N GLN A 404 -26.86 19.41 21.58
CA GLN A 404 -27.68 19.06 20.40
C GLN A 404 -27.34 17.69 19.82
N LEU A 405 -26.88 16.77 20.67
CA LEU A 405 -26.79 15.34 20.35
C LEU A 405 -28.03 14.64 20.91
N THR A 406 -28.85 14.07 20.03
CA THR A 406 -29.97 13.21 20.41
C THR A 406 -29.67 11.81 19.90
N GLU A 407 -29.76 10.82 20.79
CA GLU A 407 -29.47 9.42 20.47
C GLU A 407 -30.64 8.54 20.91
N SER A 408 -31.09 7.69 19.99
CA SER A 408 -32.08 6.65 20.22
C SER A 408 -31.57 5.31 19.66
N ALA A 409 -32.38 4.25 19.75
CA ALA A 409 -32.02 2.93 19.23
C ALA A 409 -31.92 2.89 17.69
N THR A 410 -32.62 3.79 17.00
CA THR A 410 -32.76 3.80 15.54
C THR A 410 -32.26 5.08 14.90
N GLU A 411 -31.91 6.10 15.67
CA GLU A 411 -31.55 7.41 15.11
C GLU A 411 -30.53 8.13 16.00
N ILE A 412 -29.52 8.76 15.38
CA ILE A 412 -28.64 9.74 16.02
C ILE A 412 -28.70 11.04 15.24
N ILE A 413 -28.99 12.14 15.93
CA ILE A 413 -29.04 13.49 15.38
C ILE A 413 -27.97 14.34 16.07
N ALA A 414 -27.15 15.04 15.29
CA ALA A 414 -26.20 16.03 15.78
C ALA A 414 -26.27 17.32 14.97
N ARG A 415 -25.83 18.43 15.58
CA ARG A 415 -25.57 19.68 14.86
C ARG A 415 -24.10 20.03 14.91
N TYR A 416 -23.57 20.46 13.78
CA TYR A 416 -22.18 20.86 13.58
C TYR A 416 -22.11 22.31 13.13
N ALA A 417 -21.14 23.06 13.63
CA ALA A 417 -20.92 24.46 13.28
C ALA A 417 -19.47 24.71 12.84
N ARG A 418 -19.29 25.56 11.82
CA ARG A 418 -17.99 26.07 11.37
C ARG A 418 -18.16 27.52 10.92
N GLY A 419 -17.72 28.45 11.78
CA GLY A 419 -18.00 29.88 11.57
C GLY A 419 -19.49 30.18 11.77
N ASP A 420 -20.10 30.84 10.79
CA ASP A 420 -21.53 31.16 10.72
C ASP A 420 -22.39 30.03 10.12
N ARG A 421 -21.76 28.93 9.69
CA ARG A 421 -22.42 27.81 9.01
C ARG A 421 -22.79 26.72 10.00
N THR A 422 -24.04 26.26 9.92
CA THR A 422 -24.59 25.15 10.70
C THR A 422 -25.02 24.03 9.76
N VAL A 423 -24.83 22.78 10.21
CA VAL A 423 -25.30 21.58 9.52
C VAL A 423 -25.94 20.68 10.56
N ARG A 424 -27.19 20.30 10.34
CA ARG A 424 -27.83 19.21 11.08
C ARG A 424 -27.57 17.91 10.34
N PHE A 425 -27.11 16.91 11.09
CA PHE A 425 -26.71 15.62 10.59
C PHE A 425 -27.50 14.54 11.30
N THR A 426 -28.18 13.71 10.53
CA THR A 426 -28.98 12.59 11.04
C THR A 426 -28.44 11.28 10.45
N VAL A 427 -28.29 10.26 11.30
CA VAL A 427 -28.07 8.88 10.89
C VAL A 427 -29.24 8.06 11.41
N GLU A 428 -30.08 7.58 10.52
CA GLU A 428 -31.18 6.67 10.83
C GLU A 428 -30.79 5.24 10.45
N ARG A 429 -31.14 4.29 11.30
CA ARG A 429 -30.95 2.85 11.10
C ARG A 429 -32.31 2.19 10.89
N GLU A 430 -32.51 1.66 9.69
CA GLU A 430 -33.65 0.82 9.36
C GLU A 430 -33.42 -0.64 9.81
N THR A 431 -34.52 -1.37 10.00
CA THR A 431 -34.46 -2.79 10.35
C THR A 431 -34.05 -3.64 9.14
N GLY A 432 -32.98 -4.45 9.27
CA GLY A 432 -32.49 -5.35 8.22
C GLY A 432 -31.15 -6.00 8.57
N THR A 433 -30.73 -7.01 7.80
CA THR A 433 -29.42 -7.66 7.92
C THR A 433 -28.78 -7.82 6.53
N PRO A 434 -27.69 -7.08 6.20
CA PRO A 434 -27.09 -5.99 6.98
C PRO A 434 -28.07 -4.84 7.25
N ALA A 435 -27.83 -4.08 8.31
CA ALA A 435 -28.67 -2.94 8.63
C ALA A 435 -28.54 -1.88 7.53
N ARG A 436 -29.67 -1.29 7.14
CA ARG A 436 -29.70 -0.19 6.18
C ARG A 436 -29.69 1.13 6.96
N TYR A 437 -28.95 2.09 6.44
CA TYR A 437 -28.74 3.39 7.02
C TYR A 437 -29.20 4.46 6.04
N VAL A 438 -29.90 5.44 6.57
CA VAL A 438 -30.26 6.68 5.86
C VAL A 438 -29.51 7.80 6.54
N VAL A 439 -28.62 8.46 5.80
CA VAL A 439 -27.86 9.60 6.28
C VAL A 439 -28.43 10.85 5.65
N THR A 440 -28.85 11.79 6.49
CA THR A 440 -29.49 13.03 6.07
C THR A 440 -28.68 14.22 6.55
N LEU A 441 -28.40 15.14 5.63
CA LEU A 441 -27.79 16.42 5.92
C LEU A 441 -28.81 17.53 5.67
N ASP A 442 -29.24 18.17 6.75
CA ASP A 442 -30.17 19.29 6.76
C ASP A 442 -29.36 20.59 6.97
N PHE A 443 -29.51 21.50 6.02
CA PHE A 443 -28.73 22.73 5.93
C PHE A 443 -29.54 23.98 6.23
N THR A 444 -30.71 23.80 6.84
CA THR A 444 -31.56 24.92 7.23
C THR A 444 -30.87 25.70 8.35
N PRO A 445 -30.65 27.02 8.19
CA PRO A 445 -29.93 27.86 9.15
C PRO A 445 -30.48 27.82 10.58
#